data_AF-A0A9N8PZG0-F1
#
_entry.id   AF-A0A9N8PZG0-F1
#
_cell.length_a   1.000
_cell.length_b   1.000
_cell.length_c   1.000
_cell.angle_alpha   90.00
_cell.angle_beta   90.00
_cell.angle_gamma   90.00
#
_symmetry.space_group_name_H-M   'P 1'
#
loop_
_entity.id
_entity.type
_entity.pdbx_description
1 polymer ?
#
loop_
_entity_poly.entity_id
_entity_poly.type
_entity_poly.pdbx_seq_one_letter_code
_entity_poly.pdbx_strand_id
1 'polypeptide(L)'
;MNHAQEPRVVPSYFWSCVTLTDECPFFSTVDPYLYYYGIGVTVLYAAFLLMIFADLKYYWSIDHFQRQIEYYINLVRKKVRHVQLDQRRLMSTQERTEKQLKRSEECKTVVTSIRGALCMDNPREMETLTLYHTETQSSARNAWTASRRSPQSEANEWLL
;
A
#
# COMPACT_ATOMS: atom_id res chain seq x y z
N MET A 1 -22.43 40.55 63.55
CA MET A 1 -22.19 41.37 62.33
C MET A 1 -20.98 40.77 61.63
N ASN A 2 -21.22 39.91 60.65
CA ASN A 2 -20.16 39.23 59.90
C ASN A 2 -19.85 40.07 58.67
N HIS A 3 -18.66 40.65 58.60
CA HIS A 3 -18.14 41.21 57.36
C HIS A 3 -17.82 40.04 56.42
N ALA A 4 -18.71 39.81 55.45
CA ALA A 4 -18.40 38.97 54.30
C ALA A 4 -17.30 39.68 53.51
N GLN A 5 -16.08 39.16 53.62
CA GLN A 5 -14.95 39.62 52.85
C GLN A 5 -15.11 39.03 51.43
N GLU A 6 -15.58 39.85 50.49
CA GLU A 6 -15.63 39.48 49.08
C GLU A 6 -14.22 39.12 48.58
N PRO A 7 -14.08 38.07 47.76
CA PRO A 7 -12.80 37.71 47.18
C PRO A 7 -12.33 38.87 46.30
N ARG A 8 -11.18 39.47 46.67
CA ARG A 8 -10.49 40.44 45.80
C ARG A 8 -10.09 39.71 44.52
N VAL A 9 -10.92 39.83 43.50
CA VAL A 9 -10.58 39.46 42.13
C VAL A 9 -9.43 40.37 41.74
N VAL A 10 -8.20 39.84 41.72
CA VAL A 10 -7.04 40.57 41.21
C VAL A 10 -7.34 40.80 39.73
N PRO A 11 -7.49 42.05 39.25
CA PRO A 11 -7.75 42.28 37.85
C PRO A 11 -6.54 41.77 37.07
N SER A 12 -6.75 40.90 36.09
CA SER A 12 -5.69 40.52 35.17
C SER A 12 -5.45 41.68 34.21
N TYR A 13 -4.68 42.69 34.66
CA TYR A 13 -4.32 43.88 33.87
C TYR A 13 -3.69 43.55 32.52
N PHE A 14 -3.17 42.32 32.37
CA PHE A 14 -2.64 41.79 31.12
C PHE A 14 -3.65 41.89 29.97
N TRP A 15 -4.88 41.40 30.17
CA TRP A 15 -5.89 41.37 29.09
C TRP A 15 -6.39 42.77 28.75
N SER A 16 -6.62 43.60 29.76
CA SER A 16 -6.98 45.02 29.58
C SER A 16 -5.95 45.77 28.72
N CYS A 17 -4.66 45.44 28.85
CA CYS A 17 -3.60 46.16 28.13
C CYS A 17 -3.34 45.63 26.73
N VAL A 18 -3.68 44.38 26.50
CA VAL A 18 -3.74 43.82 25.15
C VAL A 18 -4.92 44.40 24.38
N THR A 19 -6.06 44.69 25.05
CA THR A 19 -7.26 45.26 24.42
C THR A 19 -7.28 46.79 24.35
N LEU A 20 -6.20 47.48 24.74
CA LEU A 20 -6.10 48.95 24.77
C LEU A 20 -7.25 49.64 25.51
N THR A 21 -7.75 49.06 26.59
CA THR A 21 -8.77 49.73 27.43
C THR A 21 -8.11 50.79 28.33
N ASP A 22 -8.84 51.86 28.63
CA ASP A 22 -8.35 53.03 29.40
C ASP A 22 -7.81 52.70 30.81
N GLU A 23 -8.11 51.51 31.35
CA GLU A 23 -7.66 51.07 32.68
C GLU A 23 -6.22 50.53 32.71
N CYS A 24 -5.41 50.82 31.68
CA CYS A 24 -4.09 50.25 31.55
C CYS A 24 -2.93 51.12 32.02
N PRO A 25 -2.18 50.68 33.05
CA PRO A 25 -1.14 51.49 33.65
C PRO A 25 0.02 51.78 32.69
N PHE A 26 0.22 50.95 31.65
CA PHE A 26 1.30 51.12 30.66
C PHE A 26 0.98 52.11 29.53
N PHE A 27 -0.30 52.38 29.28
CA PHE A 27 -0.76 53.30 28.24
C PHE A 27 -1.23 54.65 28.82
N SER A 28 -0.65 55.08 29.93
CA SER A 28 -0.90 56.40 30.49
C SER A 28 -0.22 57.47 29.62
N THR A 29 -0.99 58.44 29.12
CA THR A 29 -0.52 59.59 28.32
C THR A 29 0.36 60.56 29.12
N VAL A 30 0.50 60.33 30.43
CA VAL A 30 1.26 61.18 31.34
C VAL A 30 2.77 60.93 31.25
N ASP A 31 3.21 59.71 30.90
CA ASP A 31 4.63 59.36 30.82
C ASP A 31 5.03 58.77 29.45
N PRO A 32 5.76 59.52 28.60
CA PRO A 32 6.09 59.08 27.24
C PRO A 32 7.01 57.85 27.21
N TYR A 33 7.91 57.69 28.19
CA TYR A 33 8.78 56.50 28.28
C TYR A 33 7.99 55.22 28.52
N LEU A 34 6.93 55.28 29.32
CA LEU A 34 6.09 54.12 29.63
C LEU A 34 5.24 53.71 28.43
N TYR A 35 4.76 54.69 27.66
CA TYR A 35 4.06 54.47 26.40
C TYR A 35 4.93 53.77 25.34
N TYR A 36 6.17 54.23 25.12
CA TYR A 36 7.10 53.56 24.20
C TYR A 36 7.46 52.15 24.66
N TYR A 37 7.59 51.92 25.97
CA TYR A 37 7.80 50.59 26.53
C TYR A 37 6.61 49.67 26.27
N GLY A 38 5.38 50.15 26.50
CA GLY A 38 4.14 49.41 26.22
C GLY A 38 4.02 49.01 24.75
N ILE A 39 4.30 49.94 23.83
CA ILE A 39 4.33 49.67 22.38
C ILE A 39 5.43 48.65 22.04
N GLY A 40 6.62 48.77 22.62
CA GLY A 40 7.70 47.82 22.37
C GLY A 40 7.31 46.38 22.74
N VAL A 41 6.65 46.22 23.89
CA VAL A 41 6.17 44.91 24.36
C VAL A 41 5.04 44.39 23.48
N THR A 42 4.09 45.22 23.06
CA THR A 42 2.99 44.77 22.18
C THR A 42 3.49 44.38 20.79
N VAL A 43 4.47 45.11 20.22
CA VAL A 43 5.09 44.76 18.93
C VAL A 43 5.86 43.44 19.03
N LEU A 44 6.64 43.24 20.10
CA LEU A 44 7.35 41.97 20.33
C LEU A 44 6.37 40.79 20.46
N TYR A 45 5.27 40.98 21.20
CA TYR A 45 4.26 39.95 21.36
C TYR A 45 3.52 39.65 20.05
N ALA A 46 3.19 40.68 19.26
CA ALA A 46 2.60 40.52 17.94
C ALA A 46 3.52 39.76 16.98
N ALA A 47 4.82 40.07 16.98
CA ALA A 47 5.81 39.36 16.18
C ALA A 47 5.90 37.87 16.57
N PHE A 48 5.89 37.57 17.87
CA PHE A 48 5.88 36.18 18.37
C PHE A 48 4.62 35.43 17.95
N LEU A 49 3.45 36.05 18.06
CA LEU A 49 2.18 35.46 17.60
C LEU A 49 2.20 35.20 16.08
N LEU A 50 2.70 36.15 15.29
CA LEU A 50 2.82 35.96 13.84
C LEU A 50 3.73 34.80 13.47
N MET A 51 4.84 34.61 14.21
CA MET A 51 5.72 33.46 14.04
C MET A 51 4.98 32.14 14.32
N ILE A 52 4.24 32.07 15.44
CA ILE A 52 3.43 30.88 15.78
C ILE A 52 2.36 30.63 14.71
N PHE A 53 1.67 31.66 14.22
CA PHE A 53 0.66 31.51 13.17
C PHE A 53 1.28 31.04 11.85
N ALA A 54 2.47 31.54 11.50
CA ALA A 54 3.20 31.08 10.33
C ALA A 54 3.58 29.60 10.45
N ASP A 55 4.09 29.19 11.61
CA ASP A 55 4.42 27.80 11.91
C ASP A 55 3.18 26.91 11.87
N LEU A 56 2.06 27.32 12.49
CA LEU A 56 0.80 26.58 12.48
C LEU A 56 0.27 26.38 11.06
N LYS A 57 0.33 27.44 10.24
CA LYS A 57 -0.07 27.39 8.83
C LYS A 57 0.85 26.46 8.03
N TYR A 58 2.14 26.47 8.32
CA TYR A 58 3.10 25.56 7.70
C TYR A 58 2.81 24.10 8.07
N TYR A 59 2.58 23.80 9.35
CA TYR A 59 2.19 22.45 9.80
C TYR A 59 0.87 21.99 9.15
N TRP A 60 -0.12 22.88 9.05
CA TRP A 60 -1.38 22.54 8.39
C TRP A 60 -1.21 22.28 6.89
N SER A 61 -0.33 23.03 6.23
CA SER A 61 0.04 22.77 4.84
C SER A 61 0.72 21.40 4.68
N ILE A 62 1.63 21.04 5.59
CA ILE A 62 2.31 19.73 5.57
C ILE A 62 1.29 18.61 5.78
N ASP A 63 0.39 18.73 6.74
CA ASP A 63 -0.65 17.71 6.99
C ASP A 63 -1.52 17.48 5.75
N HIS A 64 -1.88 18.56 5.05
CA HIS A 64 -2.62 18.45 3.79
C HIS A 64 -1.82 17.73 2.70
N PHE A 65 -0.52 18.03 2.56
CA PHE A 65 0.35 17.33 1.61
C PHE A 65 0.53 15.85 1.96
N GLN A 66 0.67 15.54 3.25
CA GLN A 66 0.81 14.16 3.71
C GLN A 66 -0.44 13.33 3.36
N ARG A 67 -1.65 13.88 3.57
CA ARG A 67 -2.90 13.21 3.16
C ARG A 67 -2.98 12.99 1.65
N GLN A 68 -2.53 13.96 0.84
CA GLN A 68 -2.48 13.79 -0.62
C GLN A 68 -1.53 12.66 -1.01
N ILE A 69 -0.33 12.63 -0.43
CA ILE A 69 0.67 11.57 -0.70
C ILE A 69 0.10 10.20 -0.33
N GLU A 70 -0.51 10.06 0.85
CA GLU A 70 -1.15 8.81 1.27
C GLU A 70 -2.27 8.36 0.34
N TYR A 71 -3.11 9.30 -0.13
CA TYR A 71 -4.15 9.02 -1.11
C TYR A 71 -3.57 8.46 -2.42
N TYR A 72 -2.52 9.09 -2.97
CA TYR A 72 -1.87 8.62 -4.18
C TYR A 72 -1.18 7.26 -3.98
N ILE A 73 -0.50 7.04 -2.85
CA ILE A 73 0.10 5.73 -2.51
C ILE A 73 -0.98 4.66 -2.46
N ASN A 74 -2.12 4.94 -1.84
CA ASN A 74 -3.24 3.98 -1.77
C ASN A 74 -3.83 3.68 -3.15
N LEU A 75 -3.92 4.67 -4.03
CA LEU A 75 -4.39 4.50 -5.41
C LEU A 75 -3.42 3.64 -6.22
N VAL A 76 -2.11 3.88 -6.12
CA VAL A 76 -1.08 3.06 -6.76
C VAL A 76 -1.10 1.63 -6.21
N ARG A 77 -1.17 1.46 -4.88
CA ARG A 77 -1.27 0.14 -4.24
C ARG A 77 -2.51 -0.65 -4.68
N LYS A 78 -3.64 0.03 -4.93
CA LYS A 78 -4.85 -0.59 -5.49
C LYS A 78 -4.62 -1.04 -6.94
N LYS A 79 -4.02 -0.20 -7.79
CA LYS A 79 -3.69 -0.56 -9.18
C LYS A 79 -2.73 -1.76 -9.23
N VAL A 80 -1.68 -1.76 -8.40
CA VAL A 80 -0.73 -2.88 -8.32
C VAL A 80 -1.43 -4.18 -7.90
N ARG A 81 -2.29 -4.13 -6.87
CA ARG A 81 -3.08 -5.30 -6.46
C ARG A 81 -4.00 -5.80 -7.57
N HIS A 82 -4.60 -4.90 -8.34
CA HIS A 82 -5.45 -5.26 -9.47
C HIS A 82 -4.67 -5.97 -10.57
N VAL A 83 -3.50 -5.43 -10.95
CA VAL A 83 -2.61 -6.05 -11.94
C VAL A 83 -2.11 -7.42 -11.47
N GLN A 84 -1.73 -7.57 -10.20
CA GLN A 84 -1.32 -8.86 -9.65
C GLN A 84 -2.44 -9.90 -9.66
N LEU A 85 -3.68 -9.50 -9.34
CA LEU A 85 -4.83 -10.38 -9.44
C LEU A 85 -5.11 -10.79 -10.90
N ASP A 86 -4.94 -9.87 -11.84
CA ASP A 86 -5.18 -10.14 -13.25
C ASP A 86 -4.11 -11.08 -13.83
N GLN A 87 -2.83 -10.87 -13.51
CA GLN A 87 -1.75 -11.81 -13.85
C GLN A 87 -2.01 -13.21 -13.27
N ARG A 88 -2.47 -13.31 -12.02
CA ARG A 88 -2.82 -14.61 -11.42
C ARG A 88 -3.97 -15.28 -12.16
N ARG A 89 -4.98 -14.53 -12.60
CA ARG A 89 -6.10 -15.06 -13.40
C ARG A 89 -5.62 -15.55 -14.77
N LEU A 90 -4.75 -14.79 -15.44
CA LEU A 90 -4.14 -15.18 -16.71
C LEU A 90 -3.34 -16.48 -16.57
N MET A 91 -2.47 -16.59 -15.56
CA MET A 91 -1.72 -17.81 -15.27
C MET A 91 -2.64 -19.02 -15.03
N SER A 92 -3.73 -18.84 -14.27
CA SER A 92 -4.68 -19.94 -14.01
C SER A 92 -5.45 -20.38 -15.26
N THR A 93 -5.70 -19.44 -16.18
CA THR A 93 -6.39 -19.73 -17.45
C THR A 93 -5.45 -20.43 -18.41
N GLN A 94 -4.19 -19.97 -18.48
CA GLN A 94 -3.14 -20.59 -19.28
C GLN A 94 -2.91 -22.05 -18.84
N GLU A 95 -2.83 -22.33 -17.53
CA GLU A 95 -2.64 -23.68 -17.02
C GLU A 95 -3.80 -24.62 -17.41
N ARG A 96 -5.04 -24.11 -17.41
CA ARG A 96 -6.22 -24.87 -17.87
C ARG A 96 -6.15 -25.14 -19.37
N THR A 97 -5.77 -24.15 -20.18
CA THR A 97 -5.61 -24.34 -21.63
C THR A 97 -4.48 -25.29 -21.97
N GLU A 98 -3.36 -25.27 -21.23
CA GLU A 98 -2.25 -26.20 -21.43
C GLU A 98 -2.68 -27.64 -21.11
N LYS A 99 -3.44 -27.86 -20.02
CA LYS A 99 -4.00 -29.17 -19.69
C LYS A 99 -4.96 -29.67 -20.79
N GLN A 100 -5.77 -28.79 -21.36
CA GLN A 100 -6.66 -29.16 -22.48
C GLN A 100 -5.87 -29.46 -23.76
N LEU A 101 -4.84 -28.67 -24.06
CA LEU A 101 -3.97 -28.90 -25.21
C LEU A 101 -3.27 -30.27 -25.11
N LYS A 102 -2.72 -30.61 -23.94
CA LYS A 102 -2.10 -31.94 -23.71
C LYS A 102 -3.08 -33.09 -23.90
N ARG A 103 -4.30 -32.98 -23.37
CA ARG A 103 -5.36 -33.99 -23.62
C ARG A 103 -5.73 -34.08 -25.10
N SER A 104 -5.76 -32.95 -25.80
CA SER A 104 -6.03 -32.92 -27.24
C SER A 104 -4.91 -33.56 -28.05
N GLU A 105 -3.66 -33.39 -27.64
CA GLU A 105 -2.48 -34.00 -28.26
C GLU A 105 -2.45 -35.52 -28.06
N GLU A 106 -2.75 -36.00 -26.84
CA GLU A 106 -2.92 -37.42 -26.55
C GLU A 106 -4.04 -38.03 -27.41
N CYS A 107 -5.20 -37.37 -27.49
CA CYS A 107 -6.31 -37.81 -28.33
C CYS A 107 -5.93 -37.83 -29.83
N LYS A 108 -5.23 -36.80 -30.31
CA LYS A 108 -4.73 -36.76 -31.69
C LYS A 108 -3.81 -37.94 -31.98
N THR A 109 -2.89 -38.25 -31.06
CA THR A 109 -1.95 -39.37 -31.18
C THR A 109 -2.70 -40.71 -31.29
N VAL A 110 -3.72 -40.92 -30.44
CA VAL A 110 -4.58 -42.10 -30.50
C VAL A 110 -5.38 -42.17 -31.80
N VAL A 111 -5.95 -41.05 -32.27
CA VAL A 111 -6.69 -41.03 -33.54
C VAL A 111 -5.75 -41.32 -34.72
N THR A 112 -4.53 -40.81 -34.70
CA THR A 112 -3.53 -41.12 -35.73
C THR A 112 -3.06 -42.57 -35.69
N SER A 113 -2.93 -43.18 -34.50
CA SER A 113 -2.55 -44.59 -34.39
C SER A 113 -3.68 -45.51 -34.84
N ILE A 114 -4.94 -45.20 -34.48
CA ILE A 114 -6.12 -45.93 -34.97
C ILE A 114 -6.24 -45.81 -36.50
N ARG A 115 -6.09 -44.60 -37.05
CA ARG A 115 -6.11 -44.39 -38.51
C ARG A 115 -4.96 -45.14 -39.21
N GLY A 116 -3.76 -45.15 -38.61
CA GLY A 116 -2.63 -45.92 -39.12
C GLY A 116 -2.90 -47.42 -39.11
N ALA A 117 -3.44 -47.95 -38.02
CA ALA A 117 -3.83 -49.36 -37.91
C ALA A 117 -4.92 -49.76 -38.90
N LEU A 118 -5.92 -48.90 -39.13
CA LEU A 118 -6.97 -49.13 -40.12
C LEU A 118 -6.51 -48.99 -41.58
N CYS A 119 -5.41 -48.27 -41.85
CA CYS A 119 -4.80 -48.22 -43.19
C CYS A 119 -3.83 -49.37 -43.47
N MET A 120 -3.41 -50.10 -42.44
CA MET A 120 -2.52 -51.26 -42.56
C MET A 120 -3.36 -52.54 -42.60
N ASP A 121 -3.92 -52.85 -43.77
CA ASP A 121 -4.74 -54.05 -44.02
C ASP A 121 -3.97 -55.40 -43.94
N ASN A 122 -2.81 -55.44 -43.27
CA ASN A 122 -2.02 -56.66 -43.08
C ASN A 122 -1.97 -57.06 -41.59
N PRO A 123 -2.63 -58.15 -41.19
CA PRO A 123 -2.77 -58.54 -39.78
C PRO A 123 -1.44 -58.95 -39.10
N ARG A 124 -0.36 -59.16 -39.86
CA ARG A 124 0.96 -59.53 -39.33
C ARG A 124 1.81 -58.34 -38.87
N GLU A 125 1.56 -57.12 -39.37
CA GLU A 125 2.36 -55.94 -39.00
C GLU A 125 1.81 -55.25 -37.73
N MET A 126 0.52 -55.41 -37.45
CA MET A 126 -0.17 -54.85 -36.29
C MET A 126 0.32 -55.43 -34.94
N GLU A 127 0.74 -56.71 -34.94
CA GLU A 127 1.30 -57.38 -33.75
C GLU A 127 2.70 -56.84 -33.39
N THR A 128 3.48 -56.43 -34.39
CA THR A 128 4.81 -55.86 -34.18
C THR A 128 4.78 -54.43 -33.66
N LEU A 129 3.79 -53.62 -34.08
CA LEU A 129 3.62 -52.24 -33.62
C LEU A 129 3.05 -52.15 -32.19
N THR A 130 2.20 -53.11 -31.79
CA THR A 130 1.65 -53.18 -30.42
C THR A 130 2.72 -53.56 -29.40
N LEU A 131 3.67 -54.43 -29.77
CA LEU A 131 4.86 -54.73 -28.97
C LEU A 131 5.77 -53.51 -28.81
N TYR A 132 6.04 -52.76 -29.88
CA TYR A 132 6.87 -51.55 -29.80
C TYR A 132 6.24 -50.43 -28.95
N HIS A 133 4.92 -50.29 -28.99
CA HIS A 133 4.20 -49.27 -28.23
C HIS A 133 4.10 -49.58 -26.73
N THR A 134 4.03 -50.86 -26.35
CA THR A 134 4.04 -51.28 -24.93
C THR A 134 5.43 -51.10 -24.30
N GLU A 135 6.50 -51.30 -25.07
CA GLU A 135 7.87 -51.14 -24.60
C GLU A 135 8.26 -49.66 -24.39
N THR A 136 7.90 -48.78 -25.33
CA THR A 136 8.16 -47.32 -25.24
C THR A 136 7.36 -46.60 -24.17
N GLN A 137 6.11 -47.02 -23.91
CA GLN A 137 5.27 -46.42 -22.86
C GLN A 137 5.76 -46.74 -21.44
N SER A 138 6.40 -47.90 -21.23
CA SER A 138 6.98 -48.27 -19.93
C SER A 138 8.22 -47.44 -19.57
N SER A 139 9.04 -47.09 -20.57
CA SER A 139 10.28 -46.33 -20.39
C SER A 139 10.03 -44.84 -20.09
N ALA A 140 9.10 -44.20 -20.80
CA ALA A 140 8.74 -42.79 -20.58
C ALA A 140 8.10 -42.55 -19.20
N ARG A 141 7.35 -43.52 -18.66
CA ARG A 141 6.68 -43.41 -17.36
C ARG A 141 7.66 -43.41 -16.18
N ASN A 142 8.84 -44.02 -16.34
CA ASN A 142 9.89 -44.07 -15.33
C ASN A 142 10.84 -42.86 -15.38
N ALA A 143 10.99 -42.21 -16.53
CA ALA A 143 11.75 -40.95 -16.64
C ALA A 143 11.03 -39.78 -15.95
N TRP A 144 9.69 -39.79 -15.93
CA TRP A 144 8.86 -38.74 -15.32
C TRP A 144 8.89 -38.70 -13.78
N THR A 145 9.19 -39.82 -13.12
CA THR A 145 9.32 -39.86 -11.65
C THR A 145 10.69 -39.37 -11.17
N ALA A 146 11.73 -39.46 -12.00
CA ALA A 146 13.08 -38.98 -11.67
C ALA A 146 13.21 -37.44 -11.73
N SER A 147 12.49 -36.77 -12.64
CA SER A 147 12.53 -35.31 -12.76
C SER A 147 11.65 -34.56 -11.72
N ARG A 148 10.92 -35.28 -10.85
CA ARG A 148 10.05 -34.68 -9.82
C ARG A 148 10.73 -34.36 -8.49
N ARG A 149 12.04 -34.64 -8.33
CA ARG A 149 12.81 -34.08 -7.22
C ARG A 149 13.41 -32.74 -7.63
N SER A 150 12.59 -31.68 -7.59
CA SER A 150 13.13 -30.35 -7.37
C SER A 150 13.43 -30.18 -5.86
N PRO A 151 14.52 -29.51 -5.48
CA PRO A 151 14.78 -29.21 -4.08
C PRO A 151 13.68 -28.29 -3.55
N GLN A 152 12.89 -28.80 -2.63
CA GLN A 152 11.93 -28.05 -1.85
C GLN A 152 12.62 -27.62 -0.55
N SER A 153 12.45 -26.34 -0.18
CA SER A 153 12.64 -25.79 1.17
C SER A 153 13.92 -25.00 1.46
N GLU A 154 13.99 -23.73 1.02
CA GLU A 154 14.58 -22.62 1.79
C GLU A 154 13.86 -21.30 1.43
N ALA A 155 12.69 -21.04 2.04
CA ALA A 155 11.99 -19.75 1.88
C ALA A 155 11.12 -19.37 3.09
N ASN A 156 11.50 -19.83 4.29
CA ASN A 156 10.88 -19.42 5.55
C ASN A 156 11.94 -18.77 6.46
N GLU A 157 12.42 -17.57 6.12
CA GLU A 157 13.35 -16.85 7.01
C GLU A 157 13.32 -15.31 6.89
N TRP A 158 12.23 -14.71 6.42
CA TRP A 158 12.11 -13.24 6.31
C TRP A 158 10.85 -12.66 6.97
N LEU A 159 10.50 -13.19 8.14
CA LEU A 159 9.56 -12.54 9.07
C LEU A 159 10.15 -12.56 10.48
N LEU A 160 11.03 -11.60 10.74
CA LEU A 160 11.34 -11.00 12.04
C LEU A 160 11.80 -9.56 11.81
#